data_AF-A0A7D5ZRW9-F1
#
_entry.id   AF-A0A7D5ZRW9-F1
#
_cell.length_a   1.000
_cell.length_b   1.000
_cell.length_c   1.000
_cell.angle_alpha   90.00
_cell.angle_beta   90.00
_cell.angle_gamma   90.00
#
_symmetry.space_group_name_H-M   'P 1'
#
loop_
_entity.id
_entity.type
_entity.pdbx_description
1 polymer ?
#
loop_
_entity_poly.entity_id
_entity_poly.type
_entity_poly.pdbx_seq_one_letter_code
_entity_poly.pdbx_strand_id
1 'polypeptide(L)' 'MKLSRPVSWFLLAFGVWSWFIWITFVKNLVKDGSGLAFDDGHPTAYFWVHLLLAIVSFVLGTVIGVIGLRGVRALRRTS' A
#
# COMPACT_ATOMS: atom_id res chain seq x y z
N MET A 1 -5.54 -24.88 -1.57
CA MET A 1 -4.08 -24.97 -1.84
C MET A 1 -3.34 -24.13 -0.80
N LYS A 2 -2.25 -24.63 -0.19
CA LYS A 2 -1.44 -23.84 0.76
C LYS A 2 -0.42 -23.00 -0.03
N LEU A 3 -0.27 -21.73 0.32
CA LEU A 3 0.80 -20.87 -0.23
C LEU A 3 2.18 -21.44 0.16
N SER A 4 3.12 -21.44 -0.78
CA SER A 4 4.49 -21.86 -0.48
C SER A 4 5.19 -20.85 0.44
N ARG A 5 6.25 -21.30 1.13
CA ARG A 5 7.06 -20.43 2.02
C ARG A 5 7.59 -19.18 1.30
N PRO A 6 8.22 -19.30 0.11
CA PRO A 6 8.72 -18.13 -0.61
C PRO A 6 7.62 -17.13 -0.99
N VAL A 7 6.48 -17.63 -1.49
CA VAL A 7 5.38 -16.75 -1.90
C VAL A 7 4.76 -16.05 -0.70
N SER A 8 4.61 -16.72 0.44
CA SER A 8 4.08 -16.09 1.66
C SER A 8 4.95 -14.92 2.13
N TRP A 9 6.28 -15.08 2.08
CA TRP A 9 7.22 -14.00 2.38
C TRP A 9 7.20 -12.89 1.35
N PHE A 10 7.12 -13.24 0.06
CA PHE A 10 6.98 -12.26 -1.02
C PHE A 10 5.74 -11.37 -0.81
N LEU A 11 4.57 -11.97 -0.54
CA LEU A 11 3.33 -11.21 -0.31
C LEU A 11 3.43 -10.30 0.92
N LEU A 12 4.06 -10.78 2.00
CA LEU A 12 4.27 -9.99 3.19
C LEU A 12 5.20 -8.79 2.91
N ALA A 13 6.34 -9.03 2.27
CA ALA A 13 7.29 -7.99 1.90
C ALA A 13 6.66 -6.97 0.93
N PHE A 14 5.88 -7.45 -0.05
CA PHE A 14 5.15 -6.60 -0.98
C PHE A 14 4.13 -5.70 -0.26
N GLY A 15 3.38 -6.24 0.70
CA GLY A 15 2.44 -5.44 1.49
C GLY A 15 3.14 -4.34 2.30
N VAL A 16 4.27 -4.67 2.93
CA VAL A 16 5.10 -3.69 3.66
C VAL A 16 5.68 -2.63 2.72
N TRP A 17 6.22 -3.03 1.58
CA TRP A 17 6.73 -2.11 0.55
C TRP A 17 5.63 -1.17 0.04
N SER A 18 4.44 -1.71 -0.20
CA SER A 18 3.28 -0.94 -0.63
C SER A 18 2.95 0.18 0.36
N TRP A 19 3.04 -0.07 1.68
CA TRP A 19 2.88 0.99 2.67
C TRP A 19 3.89 2.13 2.49
N PHE A 20 5.17 1.81 2.30
CA PHE A 20 6.19 2.83 2.08
C PHE A 20 5.89 3.70 0.85
N ILE A 21 5.48 3.09 -0.26
CA ILE A 21 5.11 3.80 -1.48
C ILE A 21 3.93 4.75 -1.22
N TRP A 22 2.81 4.24 -0.72
CA TRP A 22 1.59 5.04 -0.63
C TRP A 22 1.65 6.11 0.47
N ILE A 23 2.31 5.83 1.59
CA ILE A 23 2.55 6.85 2.64
C ILE A 23 3.42 7.98 2.07
N THR A 24 4.50 7.64 1.38
CA THR A 24 5.40 8.65 0.79
C THR A 24 4.70 9.44 -0.31
N PHE A 25 3.91 8.77 -1.14
CA PHE A 25 3.10 9.41 -2.17
C PHE A 25 2.10 10.41 -1.58
N VAL A 26 1.32 10.02 -0.57
CA VAL A 26 0.36 10.93 0.09
C VAL A 26 1.08 12.12 0.73
N LYS A 27 2.24 11.92 1.36
CA LYS A 27 3.05 13.02 1.89
C LYS A 27 3.48 14.00 0.80
N ASN A 28 3.85 13.51 -0.38
CA ASN A 28 4.23 14.35 -1.51
C ASN A 28 3.01 15.02 -2.16
N LEU A 29 1.86 14.35 -2.20
CA LEU A 29 0.61 14.90 -2.70
C LEU A 29 0.14 16.08 -1.84
N VAL A 30 0.16 15.94 -0.51
CA VAL A 30 -0.21 17.02 0.42
C VAL A 30 0.80 18.17 0.41
N LYS A 31 2.08 17.89 0.14
CA LYS A 31 3.12 18.91 -0.07
C LYS A 31 3.07 19.57 -1.43
N ASP A 32 2.11 19.18 -2.27
CA ASP A 32 1.97 19.64 -3.65
C ASP A 32 3.25 19.45 -4.49
N GLY A 33 3.90 18.29 -4.37
CA GLY A 33 5.17 18.03 -5.07
C GLY A 33 5.08 18.09 -6.60
N SER A 34 3.87 18.02 -7.17
CA SER A 34 3.61 18.18 -8.61
C SER A 34 3.14 19.58 -9.01
N GLY A 35 2.74 20.44 -8.06
CA GLY A 35 2.10 21.73 -8.33
C GLY A 35 0.68 21.63 -8.90
N LEU A 36 0.04 20.46 -8.78
CA LEU A 36 -1.29 20.18 -9.33
C LEU A 36 -2.33 19.87 -8.24
N ALA A 37 -1.89 19.61 -7.01
CA ALA A 37 -2.77 19.17 -5.94
C ALA A 37 -3.64 20.31 -5.41
N PHE A 38 -3.14 21.54 -5.45
CA PHE A 38 -3.84 22.72 -4.95
C PHE A 38 -3.86 23.84 -5.99
N ASP A 39 -4.96 24.57 -6.02
CA ASP A 39 -5.13 25.80 -6.78
C ASP A 39 -5.63 26.87 -5.80
N ASP A 40 -4.85 27.95 -5.61
CA ASP A 40 -5.08 28.96 -4.56
C ASP A 40 -5.36 28.37 -3.15
N GLY A 41 -4.71 27.24 -2.82
CA GLY A 41 -4.88 26.53 -1.55
C GLY A 41 -6.11 25.62 -1.47
N HIS A 42 -6.94 25.57 -2.52
CA HIS A 42 -8.07 24.66 -2.62
C HIS A 42 -7.67 23.33 -3.29
N PRO A 43 -8.09 22.17 -2.75
CA PRO A 43 -7.75 20.88 -3.34
C PRO A 43 -8.44 20.70 -4.69
N THR A 44 -7.67 20.34 -5.70
CA THR A 44 -8.16 20.13 -7.07
C THR A 44 -8.75 18.72 -7.26
N ALA A 45 -9.36 18.47 -8.42
CA ALA A 45 -9.76 17.12 -8.81
C ALA A 45 -8.56 16.14 -8.86
N TYR A 46 -7.38 16.62 -9.26
CA TYR A 46 -6.15 15.83 -9.26
C TYR A 46 -5.83 15.31 -7.86
N PHE A 47 -5.93 16.16 -6.83
CA PHE A 47 -5.72 15.76 -5.44
C PHE A 47 -6.70 14.65 -5.02
N TRP A 48 -8.00 14.83 -5.26
CA TRP A 48 -9.00 13.87 -4.81
C TRP A 48 -8.89 12.52 -5.50
N VAL A 49 -8.66 12.51 -6.83
CA VAL A 49 -8.47 11.26 -7.58
C VAL A 49 -7.25 10.50 -7.05
N HIS A 50 -6.11 11.18 -6.88
CA HIS A 50 -4.89 10.51 -6.44
C HIS A 50 -4.94 10.10 -4.98
N LEU A 51 -5.60 10.88 -4.11
CA LEU A 51 -5.80 10.50 -2.72
C LEU A 51 -6.68 9.24 -2.62
N LEU A 52 -7.78 9.18 -3.39
CA LEU A 52 -8.64 8.00 -3.44
C LEU A 52 -7.86 6.76 -3.93
N LEU A 53 -7.11 6.91 -5.03
CA LEU A 53 -6.28 5.82 -5.59
C LEU A 53 -5.22 5.35 -4.58
N ALA A 54 -4.58 6.28 -3.86
CA ALA A 54 -3.60 5.95 -2.82
C ALA A 54 -4.24 5.19 -1.65
N ILE A 55 -5.41 5.61 -1.18
CA ILE A 55 -6.14 4.94 -0.09
C ILE A 55 -6.53 3.52 -0.50
N VAL A 56 -7.17 3.35 -1.66
CA VAL A 56 -7.59 2.04 -2.17
C VAL A 56 -6.38 1.12 -2.33
N SER A 57 -5.30 1.63 -2.92
CA SER A 57 -4.09 0.85 -3.15
C SER A 57 -3.37 0.48 -1.85
N PHE A 58 -3.37 1.37 -0.85
CA PHE A 58 -2.86 1.09 0.49
C PHE A 58 -3.67 -0.03 1.17
N VAL A 59 -4.99 -0.01 1.07
CA VAL A 59 -5.87 -1.06 1.60
C VAL A 59 -5.58 -2.39 0.91
N LEU A 60 -5.50 -2.41 -0.42
CA LEU A 60 -5.16 -3.62 -1.18
C LEU A 60 -3.78 -4.17 -0.79
N GLY A 61 -2.77 -3.31 -0.67
CA GLY A 61 -1.44 -3.68 -0.18
C GLY A 61 -1.47 -4.28 1.23
N THR A 62 -2.29 -3.72 2.11
CA THR A 62 -2.50 -4.24 3.47
C THR A 62 -3.11 -5.63 3.46
N VAL A 63 -4.17 -5.84 2.66
CA VAL A 63 -4.82 -7.15 2.50
C VAL A 63 -3.80 -8.19 2.00
N ILE A 64 -3.01 -7.86 0.98
CA ILE A 64 -1.94 -8.73 0.46
C ILE A 64 -0.92 -9.06 1.56
N GLY A 65 -0.46 -8.06 2.31
CA GLY A 65 0.46 -8.25 3.43
C GLY A 65 -0.11 -9.17 4.51
N VAL A 66 -1.39 -9.03 4.85
CA VAL A 66 -2.09 -9.90 5.80
C VAL A 66 -2.18 -11.34 5.29
N ILE A 67 -2.46 -11.54 4.00
CA ILE A 67 -2.45 -12.88 3.38
C ILE A 67 -1.06 -13.51 3.50
N GLY A 68 0.00 -12.75 3.17
CA GLY A 68 1.39 -13.20 3.33
C GLY A 68 1.73 -13.56 4.77
N LEU A 69 1.35 -12.71 5.73
CA LEU A 69 1.55 -12.95 7.17
C LEU A 69 0.85 -14.23 7.65
N ARG A 70 -0.40 -14.46 7.21
CA ARG A 70 -1.14 -15.68 7.52
C ARG A 70 -0.45 -16.91 6.93
N GLY A 71 0.07 -16.81 5.70
CA GLY A 71 0.86 -17.87 5.06
C GLY A 71 2.12 -18.23 5.85
N VAL A 72 2.92 -17.22 6.24
CA VAL A 72 4.14 -17.40 7.04
C VAL A 72 3.82 -18.05 8.40
N ARG A 73 2.78 -17.58 9.09
CA ARG A 73 2.35 -18.13 10.40
C ARG A 73 1.86 -19.56 10.31
N ALA A 74 1.11 -19.91 9.25
CA ALA A 74 0.62 -21.27 9.04
C ALA A 74 1.77 -22.27 8.81
N LEU A 75 2.80 -21.88 8.06
CA LEU A 75 3.97 -22.72 7.78
C LEU A 75 4.88 -22.92 9.00
N ARG A 76 4.97 -21.94 9.90
CA ARG A 76 5.69 -22.07 11.18
C ARG A 76 5.06 -23.07 12.15
N ARG A 77 3.76 -23.37 12.01
CA ARG A 77 3.06 -24.34 12.87
C ARG A 77 3.25 -25.80 12.41
N THR A 78 3.76 -26.00 11.20
CA THR A 78 3.90 -27.33 10.56
C THR A 78 5.35 -27.74 10.34
N SER A 79 6.31 -26.92 10.76
CA SER A 79 7.76 -27.18 10.74
C SER A 79 8.24 -27.38 12.16
#